data_AF-A6E7K3-F1
#
_entry.id   AF-A6E7K3-F1
#
_cell.length_a   1.000
_cell.length_b   1.000
_cell.length_c   1.000
_cell.angle_alpha   90.00
_cell.angle_beta   90.00
_cell.angle_gamma   90.00
#
_symmetry.space_group_name_H-M   'P 1'
#
loop_
_entity.id
_entity.type
_entity.pdbx_description
1 polymer ?
#
loop_
_entity_poly.entity_id
_entity_poly.type
_entity_poly.pdbx_seq_one_letter_code
_entity_poly.pdbx_strand_id
1 'polypeptide(L)'
;MKVVLDTNIIYDDFNFKKPNSLILLRELKEGKLTLHVPEIVLDEIVNKFRQRMEKAHKEIKSELDTIKELALEGLTSPTNDQVISDLVNNYRDRLMSLFEEYDVKVIPYPKTDHRFLAKKAMLKTKPFNTNEKGYRDNLIWENIKSLISGAGEEIASRPEMVFVTNNHTDFMSGDNLHEDLVAELDEQDLQSDTVAVYRNLKEFVDNVLNLYVVQEDVFRERLNANDFWDFELKSIIEEYLDNEYVGRNLSNFEFSAPGDYSDDDREITAYHENFQIRDLTVKKLSADEFVVDARIDIETELEYFVDKSDYYSSRDEEYAVIDSDWNKHVMLVGQTETIPFDVTLIVNSKLECQSIELNKTD
;
A
#
# COMPACT_ATOMS: atom_id res chain seq x y z
N MET A 1 18.84 8.20 -10.98
CA MET A 1 18.37 7.75 -9.66
C MET A 1 17.89 6.31 -9.73
N LYS A 2 18.25 5.51 -8.72
CA LYS A 2 17.83 4.11 -8.55
C LYS A 2 16.68 4.09 -7.53
N VAL A 3 15.66 3.28 -7.75
CA VAL A 3 14.53 3.10 -6.83
C VAL A 3 14.43 1.62 -6.49
N VAL A 4 14.24 1.27 -5.22
CA VAL A 4 13.92 -0.08 -4.75
C VAL A 4 12.58 -0.01 -4.02
N LEU A 5 11.68 -0.94 -4.36
CA LEU A 5 10.40 -1.09 -3.69
C LEU A 5 10.45 -2.29 -2.75
N ASP A 6 9.90 -2.12 -1.56
CA ASP A 6 9.60 -3.20 -0.65
C ASP A 6 8.37 -4.00 -1.11
N THR A 7 8.22 -5.23 -0.61
CA THR A 7 7.09 -6.13 -0.88
C THR A 7 5.75 -5.44 -0.63
N ASN A 8 5.63 -4.71 0.49
CA ASN A 8 4.36 -4.09 0.89
C ASN A 8 3.85 -3.08 -0.15
N ILE A 9 4.76 -2.32 -0.77
CA ILE A 9 4.39 -1.32 -1.78
C ILE A 9 3.78 -1.98 -3.03
N ILE A 10 4.31 -3.13 -3.44
CA ILE A 10 3.79 -3.86 -4.60
C ILE A 10 2.57 -4.71 -4.22
N TYR A 11 2.49 -5.17 -2.97
CA TYR A 11 1.33 -5.89 -2.43
C TYR A 11 0.05 -5.04 -2.49
N ASP A 12 0.17 -3.74 -2.22
CA ASP A 12 -0.97 -2.81 -2.24
C ASP A 12 -1.52 -2.56 -3.66
N ASP A 13 -0.74 -2.85 -4.70
CA ASP A 13 -1.13 -2.72 -6.10
C ASP A 13 -0.45 -3.78 -6.98
N PHE A 14 -0.91 -5.03 -6.84
CA PHE A 14 -0.38 -6.19 -7.60
C PHE A 14 -0.32 -5.96 -9.12
N ASN A 15 -1.08 -5.01 -9.67
CA ASN A 15 -1.18 -4.78 -11.11
C ASN A 15 -0.59 -3.45 -11.59
N PHE A 16 0.00 -2.65 -10.69
CA PHE A 16 0.51 -1.31 -11.00
C PHE A 16 -0.52 -0.41 -11.71
N LYS A 17 -1.79 -0.50 -11.31
CA LYS A 17 -2.90 0.25 -11.92
C LYS A 17 -3.31 1.50 -11.14
N LYS A 18 -2.87 1.61 -9.88
CA LYS A 18 -3.16 2.78 -9.08
C LYS A 18 -2.38 4.00 -9.60
N PRO A 19 -2.88 5.22 -9.38
CA PRO A 19 -2.28 6.46 -9.87
C PRO A 19 -0.78 6.57 -9.57
N ASN A 20 -0.37 6.35 -8.33
CA ASN A 20 1.04 6.49 -7.93
C ASN A 20 1.95 5.47 -8.65
N SER A 21 1.47 4.25 -8.86
CA SER A 21 2.16 3.22 -9.66
C SER A 21 2.28 3.63 -11.12
N LEU A 22 1.21 4.16 -11.72
CA LEU A 22 1.21 4.61 -13.11
C LEU A 22 2.17 5.78 -13.33
N ILE A 23 2.23 6.71 -12.37
CA ILE A 23 3.17 7.83 -12.39
C ILE A 23 4.62 7.29 -12.32
N LEU A 24 4.92 6.36 -11.42
CA LEU A 24 6.24 5.70 -11.35
C LEU A 24 6.61 5.03 -12.69
N LEU A 25 5.70 4.22 -13.25
CA LEU A 25 5.93 3.53 -14.52
C LEU A 25 6.22 4.49 -15.67
N ARG A 26 5.58 5.66 -15.71
CA ARG A 26 5.85 6.71 -16.70
C ARG A 26 7.27 7.25 -16.58
N GLU A 27 7.72 7.54 -15.37
CA GLU A 27 9.06 8.09 -15.14
C GLU A 27 10.18 7.08 -15.44
N LEU A 28 9.90 5.78 -15.27
CA LEU A 28 10.76 4.70 -15.76
C LEU A 28 10.86 4.72 -17.28
N LYS A 29 9.73 4.84 -17.96
CA LYS A 29 9.66 4.89 -19.43
C LYS A 29 10.37 6.11 -20.03
N GLU A 30 10.35 7.23 -19.33
CA GLU A 30 11.08 8.45 -19.70
C GLU A 30 12.60 8.37 -19.40
N GLY A 31 13.05 7.29 -18.75
CA GLY A 31 14.46 7.05 -18.46
C GLY A 31 15.04 7.92 -17.35
N LYS A 32 14.18 8.59 -16.57
CA LYS A 32 14.59 9.46 -15.45
C LYS A 32 14.92 8.65 -14.20
N LEU A 33 14.23 7.52 -14.04
CA LEU A 33 14.39 6.59 -12.92
C LEU A 33 14.78 5.20 -13.43
N THR A 34 15.36 4.40 -12.54
CA THR A 34 15.58 2.97 -12.77
C THR A 34 15.09 2.18 -11.57
N LEU A 35 14.06 1.35 -11.79
CA LEU A 35 13.49 0.52 -10.74
C LEU A 35 14.28 -0.77 -10.62
N HIS A 36 14.62 -1.11 -9.38
CA HIS A 36 15.32 -2.33 -9.01
C HIS A 36 14.45 -3.12 -8.03
N VAL A 37 14.17 -4.38 -8.35
CA VAL A 37 13.34 -5.25 -7.53
C VAL A 37 14.18 -6.44 -7.08
N PRO A 38 14.46 -6.59 -5.77
CA PRO A 38 15.08 -7.80 -5.23
C PRO A 38 14.27 -9.06 -5.59
N GLU A 39 14.95 -10.15 -5.97
CA GLU A 39 14.32 -11.45 -6.27
C GLU A 39 13.54 -11.98 -5.06
N ILE A 40 14.02 -11.69 -3.85
CA ILE A 40 13.29 -11.99 -2.60
C ILE A 40 11.94 -11.27 -2.50
N VAL A 41 11.87 -10.02 -2.97
CA VAL A 41 10.63 -9.23 -3.00
C VAL A 41 9.68 -9.83 -4.03
N LEU A 42 10.18 -10.20 -5.21
CA LEU A 42 9.40 -10.90 -6.25
C LEU A 42 8.80 -12.21 -5.74
N ASP A 43 9.61 -13.06 -5.11
CA ASP A 43 9.16 -14.33 -4.53
C ASP A 43 8.12 -14.12 -3.43
N GLU A 44 8.31 -13.09 -2.59
CA GLU A 44 7.37 -12.74 -1.54
C GLU A 44 6.03 -12.27 -2.13
N ILE A 45 6.04 -11.40 -3.14
CA ILE A 45 4.83 -10.88 -3.78
C ILE A 45 4.05 -12.02 -4.45
N VAL A 46 4.72 -12.93 -5.16
CA VAL A 46 4.06 -14.10 -5.78
C VAL A 46 3.45 -15.01 -4.70
N ASN A 47 4.15 -15.22 -3.59
CA ASN A 47 3.61 -16.00 -2.48
C ASN A 47 2.43 -15.30 -1.79
N LYS A 48 2.49 -13.99 -1.58
CA LYS A 48 1.39 -13.19 -1.02
C LYS A 48 0.15 -13.20 -1.93
N PHE A 49 0.35 -13.12 -3.25
CA PHE A 49 -0.72 -13.29 -4.23
C PHE A 49 -1.36 -14.68 -4.10
N ARG A 50 -0.55 -15.75 -4.03
CA ARG A 50 -1.06 -17.12 -3.80
C ARG A 50 -1.88 -17.21 -2.52
N GLN A 51 -1.38 -16.71 -1.40
CA GLN A 51 -2.08 -16.73 -0.12
C GLN A 51 -3.45 -16.05 -0.20
N ARG A 52 -3.53 -14.91 -0.89
CA ARG A 52 -4.79 -14.18 -1.09
C ARG A 52 -5.78 -14.97 -1.95
N MET A 53 -5.29 -15.60 -3.02
CA MET A 53 -6.09 -16.47 -3.89
C MET A 53 -6.60 -17.72 -3.16
N GLU A 54 -5.77 -18.34 -2.32
CA GLU A 54 -6.15 -19.48 -1.49
C GLU A 54 -7.17 -19.10 -0.41
N LYS A 55 -7.03 -17.91 0.20
CA LYS A 55 -8.02 -17.38 1.16
C LYS A 55 -9.38 -17.21 0.47
N ALA A 56 -9.41 -16.52 -0.67
CA ALA A 56 -10.63 -16.34 -1.46
C ALA A 56 -11.25 -17.68 -1.90
N HIS A 57 -10.42 -18.66 -2.30
CA HIS A 57 -10.91 -20.00 -2.64
C HIS A 57 -11.59 -20.70 -1.46
N LYS A 58 -11.01 -20.59 -0.26
CA LYS A 58 -11.59 -21.18 0.98
C LYS A 58 -12.90 -20.51 1.36
N GLU A 59 -12.99 -19.19 1.24
CA GLU A 59 -14.22 -18.42 1.50
C GLU A 59 -15.34 -18.84 0.55
N ILE A 60 -15.05 -18.86 -0.77
CA ILE A 60 -16.02 -19.35 -1.77
C ILE A 60 -16.49 -20.77 -1.44
N LYS A 61 -15.56 -21.66 -1.08
CA LYS A 61 -15.90 -23.04 -0.74
C LYS A 61 -16.80 -23.12 0.50
N SER A 62 -16.51 -22.33 1.54
CA SER A 62 -17.31 -22.25 2.75
C SER A 62 -18.75 -21.85 2.44
N GLU A 63 -18.94 -20.81 1.63
CA GLU A 63 -20.29 -20.34 1.25
C GLU A 63 -21.04 -21.37 0.37
N LEU A 64 -20.34 -22.07 -0.52
CA LEU A 64 -20.96 -23.14 -1.32
C LEU A 64 -21.41 -24.34 -0.47
N ASP A 65 -20.64 -24.68 0.57
CA ASP A 65 -21.03 -25.71 1.53
C ASP A 65 -22.27 -25.27 2.34
N THR A 66 -22.34 -24.01 2.79
CA THR A 66 -23.54 -23.42 3.42
C THR A 66 -24.76 -23.50 2.51
N ILE A 67 -24.65 -23.13 1.23
CA ILE A 67 -25.75 -23.22 0.27
C ILE A 67 -26.20 -24.67 0.10
N LYS A 68 -25.26 -25.61 0.00
CA LYS A 68 -25.56 -27.03 -0.14
C LYS A 68 -26.32 -27.58 1.05
N GLU A 69 -26.01 -27.13 2.27
CA GLU A 69 -26.76 -27.50 3.47
C GLU A 69 -28.19 -26.94 3.47
N LEU A 70 -28.35 -25.68 3.07
CA LEU A 70 -29.66 -24.98 3.07
C LEU A 70 -30.59 -25.44 1.94
N ALA A 71 -30.07 -25.54 0.72
CA ALA A 71 -30.83 -25.85 -0.48
C ALA A 71 -30.95 -27.36 -0.73
N LEU A 72 -30.17 -28.19 -0.02
CA LEU A 72 -29.98 -29.62 -0.28
C LEU A 72 -29.51 -29.94 -1.71
N GLU A 73 -29.00 -28.92 -2.42
CA GLU A 73 -28.48 -28.98 -3.77
C GLU A 73 -27.14 -28.23 -3.81
N GLY A 74 -26.11 -28.85 -4.38
CA GLY A 74 -24.77 -28.28 -4.43
C GLY A 74 -24.56 -27.43 -5.68
N LEU A 75 -24.05 -26.22 -5.51
CA LEU A 75 -23.51 -25.42 -6.61
C LEU A 75 -22.07 -25.84 -6.92
N THR A 76 -21.69 -25.76 -8.19
CA THR A 76 -20.30 -26.01 -8.61
C THR A 76 -19.40 -24.84 -8.25
N SER A 77 -18.28 -25.12 -7.59
CA SER A 77 -17.25 -24.10 -7.35
C SER A 77 -16.65 -23.59 -8.66
N PRO A 78 -16.57 -22.26 -8.86
CA PRO A 78 -15.89 -21.67 -10.01
C PRO A 78 -14.36 -21.80 -9.91
N THR A 79 -13.84 -22.20 -8.76
CA THR A 79 -12.40 -22.30 -8.49
C THR A 79 -12.02 -23.68 -7.94
N ASN A 80 -10.79 -24.10 -8.22
CA ASN A 80 -10.15 -25.29 -7.66
C ASN A 80 -8.64 -25.06 -7.59
N ASP A 81 -7.91 -25.96 -6.91
CA ASP A 81 -6.47 -25.83 -6.69
C ASP A 81 -5.66 -25.65 -7.99
N GLN A 82 -6.07 -26.29 -9.10
CA GLN A 82 -5.41 -26.13 -10.40
C GLN A 82 -5.62 -24.73 -10.97
N VAL A 83 -6.85 -24.21 -10.92
CA VAL A 83 -7.18 -22.85 -11.37
C VAL A 83 -6.39 -21.82 -10.57
N ILE A 84 -6.25 -22.01 -9.25
CA ILE A 84 -5.45 -21.12 -8.39
C ILE A 84 -3.97 -21.17 -8.79
N SER A 85 -3.41 -22.36 -8.99
CA SER A 85 -2.03 -22.54 -9.45
C SER A 85 -1.79 -21.83 -10.80
N ASP A 86 -2.71 -21.99 -11.76
CA ASP A 86 -2.62 -21.36 -13.08
C ASP A 86 -2.69 -19.83 -12.97
N LEU A 87 -3.56 -19.28 -12.13
CA LEU A 87 -3.66 -17.83 -11.88
C LEU A 87 -2.38 -17.27 -11.25
N VAL A 88 -1.75 -18.00 -10.32
CA VAL A 88 -0.48 -17.60 -9.69
C VAL A 88 0.66 -17.59 -10.71
N ASN A 89 0.72 -18.59 -11.60
CA ASN A 89 1.72 -18.63 -12.66
C ASN A 89 1.52 -17.49 -13.66
N ASN A 90 0.28 -17.30 -14.13
CA ASN A 90 -0.08 -16.19 -15.03
C ASN A 90 0.22 -14.82 -14.39
N TYR A 91 0.04 -14.68 -13.08
CA TYR A 91 0.41 -13.47 -12.36
C TYR A 91 1.92 -13.20 -12.43
N ARG A 92 2.74 -14.21 -12.15
CA ARG A 92 4.20 -14.10 -12.25
C ARG A 92 4.64 -13.71 -13.66
N ASP A 93 4.07 -14.34 -14.68
CA ASP A 93 4.41 -14.06 -16.08
C ASP A 93 4.02 -12.64 -16.49
N ARG A 94 2.84 -12.17 -16.05
CA ARG A 94 2.41 -10.78 -16.26
C ARG A 94 3.34 -9.78 -15.58
N LEU A 95 3.74 -10.06 -14.34
CA LEU A 95 4.65 -9.19 -13.59
C LEU A 95 6.04 -9.13 -14.24
N MET A 96 6.57 -10.27 -14.70
CA MET A 96 7.84 -10.29 -15.44
C MET A 96 7.74 -9.56 -16.78
N SER A 97 6.64 -9.71 -17.51
CA SER A 97 6.41 -8.98 -18.76
C SER A 97 6.35 -7.47 -18.53
N LEU A 98 5.70 -7.04 -17.43
CA LEU A 98 5.69 -5.63 -17.02
C LEU A 98 7.11 -5.15 -16.69
N PHE A 99 7.89 -5.94 -15.94
CA PHE A 99 9.26 -5.59 -15.60
C PHE A 99 10.14 -5.45 -16.85
N GLU A 100 9.98 -6.33 -17.83
CA GLU A 100 10.67 -6.21 -19.12
C GLU A 100 10.22 -4.97 -19.91
N GLU A 101 8.92 -4.66 -19.95
CA GLU A 101 8.38 -3.50 -20.66
C GLU A 101 8.95 -2.16 -20.15
N TYR A 102 9.17 -2.06 -18.83
CA TYR A 102 9.63 -0.83 -18.16
C TYR A 102 11.11 -0.86 -17.75
N ASP A 103 11.91 -1.78 -18.31
CA ASP A 103 13.34 -1.96 -18.01
C ASP A 103 13.65 -2.05 -16.50
N VAL A 104 12.77 -2.75 -15.76
CA VAL A 104 12.92 -3.00 -14.33
C VAL A 104 13.99 -4.07 -14.12
N LYS A 105 14.95 -3.77 -13.24
CA LYS A 105 16.09 -4.65 -12.96
C LYS A 105 15.79 -5.56 -11.78
N VAL A 106 15.60 -6.85 -12.05
CA VAL A 106 15.50 -7.85 -10.98
C VAL A 106 16.90 -8.18 -10.45
N ILE A 107 17.12 -7.94 -9.16
CA ILE A 107 18.41 -8.18 -8.49
C ILE A 107 18.37 -9.55 -7.83
N PRO A 108 19.36 -10.43 -8.06
CA PRO A 108 19.38 -11.75 -7.44
C PRO A 108 19.44 -11.67 -5.91
N TYR A 109 19.21 -12.79 -5.24
CA TYR A 109 19.50 -12.90 -3.81
C TYR A 109 20.94 -12.46 -3.50
N PRO A 110 21.14 -11.68 -2.42
CA PRO A 110 22.47 -11.21 -2.05
C PRO A 110 23.33 -12.39 -1.61
N LYS A 111 24.63 -12.33 -1.91
CA LYS A 111 25.61 -13.35 -1.50
C LYS A 111 26.13 -13.10 -0.09
N THR A 112 25.21 -12.87 0.85
CA THR A 112 25.56 -12.54 2.24
C THR A 112 25.80 -13.82 3.05
N ASP A 113 26.85 -13.81 3.87
CA ASP A 113 27.20 -14.95 4.71
C ASP A 113 26.16 -15.16 5.82
N HIS A 114 25.68 -16.40 5.98
CA HIS A 114 24.66 -16.71 7.00
C HIS A 114 25.16 -16.46 8.43
N ARG A 115 26.46 -16.62 8.70
CA ARG A 115 27.02 -16.32 10.02
C ARG A 115 27.00 -14.81 10.29
N PHE A 116 27.19 -13.96 9.28
CA PHE A 116 26.97 -12.52 9.40
C PHE A 116 25.51 -12.21 9.77
N LEU A 117 24.54 -12.76 9.03
CA LEU A 117 23.11 -12.56 9.31
C LEU A 117 22.71 -13.04 10.72
N ALA A 118 23.20 -14.20 11.13
CA ALA A 118 22.95 -14.75 12.47
C ALA A 118 23.53 -13.85 13.56
N LYS A 119 24.76 -13.34 13.38
CA LYS A 119 25.37 -12.39 14.32
C LYS A 119 24.53 -11.10 14.42
N LYS A 120 24.05 -10.60 13.29
CA LYS A 120 23.20 -9.40 13.21
C LYS A 120 21.89 -9.61 13.97
N ALA A 121 21.24 -10.77 13.79
CA ALA A 121 20.05 -11.15 14.55
C ALA A 121 20.29 -11.23 16.06
N MET A 122 21.39 -11.86 16.49
CA MET A 122 21.76 -11.97 17.92
C MET A 122 22.02 -10.61 18.58
N LEU A 123 22.58 -9.67 17.82
CA LEU A 123 22.85 -8.30 18.28
C LEU A 123 21.63 -7.39 18.17
N LYS A 124 20.53 -7.86 17.55
CA LYS A 124 19.30 -7.10 17.32
C LYS A 124 19.54 -5.77 16.60
N THR A 125 20.52 -5.73 15.72
CA THR A 125 20.79 -4.54 14.91
C THR A 125 19.83 -4.51 13.72
N LYS A 126 19.35 -3.32 13.40
CA LYS A 126 18.33 -3.14 12.35
C LYS A 126 18.81 -3.69 10.99
N PRO A 127 17.90 -4.20 10.14
CA PRO A 127 16.44 -4.30 10.30
C PRO A 127 15.95 -5.48 11.15
N PHE A 128 16.81 -6.18 11.91
CA PHE A 128 16.30 -7.16 12.87
C PHE A 128 15.62 -6.48 14.06
N ASN A 129 14.53 -7.08 14.55
CA ASN A 129 13.84 -6.62 15.75
C ASN A 129 14.03 -7.59 16.94
N THR A 130 13.39 -7.27 18.07
CA THR A 130 13.55 -7.97 19.35
C THR A 130 13.18 -9.46 19.32
N ASN A 131 12.42 -9.90 18.30
CA ASN A 131 11.96 -11.28 18.12
C ASN A 131 12.74 -12.04 17.04
N GLU A 132 13.93 -11.57 16.64
CA GLU A 132 14.73 -12.15 15.54
C GLU A 132 13.99 -12.19 14.18
N LYS A 133 12.90 -11.43 14.06
CA LYS A 133 12.25 -11.16 12.78
C LYS A 133 13.04 -10.08 12.04
N GLY A 134 13.01 -10.11 10.71
CA GLY A 134 13.76 -9.19 9.85
C GLY A 134 14.78 -9.87 8.92
N TYR A 135 14.80 -11.20 8.82
CA TYR A 135 15.70 -11.91 7.89
C TYR A 135 15.54 -11.45 6.44
N ARG A 136 14.29 -11.36 5.96
CA ARG A 136 13.99 -10.93 4.58
C ARG A 136 14.34 -9.46 4.37
N ASP A 137 13.96 -8.63 5.32
CA ASP A 137 14.29 -7.20 5.37
C ASP A 137 15.81 -6.98 5.33
N ASN A 138 16.58 -7.84 6.00
CA ASN A 138 18.03 -7.83 5.93
C ASN A 138 18.55 -8.16 4.54
N LEU A 139 17.98 -9.17 3.87
CA LEU A 139 18.38 -9.50 2.50
C LEU A 139 18.02 -8.37 1.51
N ILE A 140 16.90 -7.68 1.72
CA ILE A 140 16.56 -6.47 0.96
C ILE A 140 17.61 -5.39 1.22
N TRP A 141 17.99 -5.16 2.48
CA TRP A 141 19.04 -4.22 2.85
C TRP A 141 20.40 -4.53 2.20
N GLU A 142 20.81 -5.80 2.22
CA GLU A 142 22.04 -6.23 1.55
C GLU A 142 22.01 -5.98 0.04
N ASN A 143 20.84 -6.17 -0.60
CA ASN A 143 20.65 -5.80 -2.01
C ASN A 143 20.73 -4.28 -2.22
N ILE A 144 20.14 -3.47 -1.34
CA ILE A 144 20.25 -2.00 -1.40
C ILE A 144 21.72 -1.58 -1.31
N LYS A 145 22.49 -2.12 -0.36
CA LYS A 145 23.93 -1.83 -0.24
C LYS A 145 24.72 -2.16 -1.50
N SER A 146 24.36 -3.25 -2.18
CA SER A 146 25.01 -3.64 -3.44
C SER A 146 24.79 -2.64 -4.58
N LEU A 147 23.81 -1.74 -4.45
CA LEU A 147 23.48 -0.72 -5.42
C LEU A 147 24.08 0.65 -5.11
N ILE A 148 24.59 0.89 -3.90
CA ILE A 148 25.11 2.20 -3.50
C ILE A 148 26.54 2.36 -4.01
N SER A 149 26.85 3.54 -4.56
CA SER A 149 28.21 3.87 -4.97
C SER A 149 29.17 4.05 -3.79
N GLY A 150 30.43 3.67 -3.98
CA GLY A 150 31.47 3.85 -2.96
C GLY A 150 31.83 5.31 -2.73
N ALA A 151 32.42 5.62 -1.56
CA ALA A 151 32.74 6.99 -1.11
C ALA A 151 33.57 7.86 -2.09
N GLY A 152 34.22 7.27 -3.09
CA GLY A 152 35.04 7.98 -4.09
C GLY A 152 34.44 8.08 -5.50
N GLU A 153 33.20 7.64 -5.73
CA GLU A 153 32.57 7.69 -7.06
C GLU A 153 31.81 9.01 -7.27
N GLU A 154 31.89 9.57 -8.48
CA GLU A 154 31.07 10.73 -8.86
C GLU A 154 29.62 10.30 -9.10
N ILE A 155 28.71 10.87 -8.31
CA ILE A 155 27.27 10.62 -8.46
C ILE A 155 26.66 11.65 -9.40
N ALA A 156 25.99 11.16 -10.44
CA ALA A 156 25.32 11.99 -11.44
C ALA A 156 24.05 12.70 -10.90
N SER A 157 23.39 12.15 -9.87
CA SER A 157 22.14 12.70 -9.30
C SER A 157 21.97 12.32 -7.82
N ARG A 158 21.58 13.26 -6.95
CA ARG A 158 21.21 13.00 -5.56
C ARG A 158 19.69 13.14 -5.34
N PRO A 159 19.03 12.25 -4.56
CA PRO A 159 19.59 11.01 -4.01
C PRO A 159 19.98 10.02 -5.11
N GLU A 160 20.97 9.18 -4.83
CA GLU A 160 21.41 8.13 -5.76
C GLU A 160 20.41 6.96 -5.72
N MET A 161 20.05 6.57 -4.50
CA MET A 161 19.25 5.40 -4.17
C MET A 161 18.04 5.85 -3.35
N VAL A 162 16.86 5.43 -3.80
CA VAL A 162 15.62 5.62 -3.06
C VAL A 162 15.07 4.25 -2.67
N PHE A 163 14.72 4.09 -1.40
CA PHE A 163 14.01 2.93 -0.90
C PHE A 163 12.61 3.32 -0.45
N VAL A 164 11.59 2.64 -0.96
CA VAL A 164 10.19 2.88 -0.58
C VAL A 164 9.69 1.70 0.21
N THR A 165 9.33 1.91 1.48
CA THR A 165 8.90 0.87 2.42
C THR A 165 7.89 1.39 3.44
N ASN A 166 6.89 0.55 3.73
CA ASN A 166 5.96 0.78 4.84
C ASN A 166 6.50 0.24 6.18
N ASN A 167 7.72 -0.35 6.21
CA ASN A 167 8.33 -0.86 7.44
C ASN A 167 9.18 0.22 8.13
N HIS A 168 8.51 1.26 8.64
CA HIS A 168 9.17 2.40 9.25
C HIS A 168 9.97 2.02 10.48
N THR A 169 9.45 1.10 11.30
CA THR A 169 10.10 0.73 12.56
C THR A 169 11.44 0.03 12.35
N ASP A 170 11.62 -0.70 11.24
CA ASP A 170 12.84 -1.48 11.01
C ASP A 170 13.87 -0.76 10.14
N PHE A 171 13.46 0.22 9.33
CA PHE A 171 14.37 0.92 8.42
C PHE A 171 14.55 2.41 8.71
N MET A 172 13.65 3.05 9.46
CA MET A 172 13.62 4.50 9.60
C MET A 172 13.78 4.96 11.04
N SER A 173 14.32 6.18 11.20
CA SER A 173 14.29 6.96 12.43
C SER A 173 13.75 8.34 12.09
N GLY A 174 12.46 8.56 12.37
CA GLY A 174 11.71 9.70 11.80
C GLY A 174 11.56 9.54 10.29
N ASP A 175 11.94 10.57 9.53
CA ASP A 175 11.86 10.58 8.05
C ASP A 175 13.16 10.15 7.36
N ASN A 176 14.17 9.76 8.13
CA ASN A 176 15.48 9.37 7.61
C ASN A 176 15.74 7.89 7.84
N LEU A 177 16.74 7.35 7.13
CA LEU A 177 17.28 6.02 7.36
C LEU A 177 17.75 5.89 8.83
N HIS A 178 17.47 4.74 9.45
CA HIS A 178 17.83 4.47 10.84
C HIS A 178 19.35 4.53 11.08
N GLU A 179 19.78 5.04 12.25
CA GLU A 179 21.19 5.27 12.59
C GLU A 179 22.06 4.00 12.48
N ASP A 180 21.57 2.84 12.93
CA ASP A 180 22.22 1.53 12.73
C ASP A 180 22.58 1.24 11.26
N LEU A 181 21.69 1.60 10.33
CA LEU A 181 21.87 1.34 8.90
C LEU A 181 22.83 2.36 8.29
N VAL A 182 22.76 3.62 8.73
CA VAL A 182 23.73 4.67 8.36
C VAL A 182 25.13 4.28 8.82
N ALA A 183 25.29 3.85 10.07
CA ALA A 183 26.57 3.40 10.61
C ALA A 183 27.13 2.20 9.83
N GLU A 184 26.27 1.27 9.40
CA GLU A 184 26.69 0.13 8.58
C GLU A 184 27.17 0.54 7.17
N LEU A 185 26.55 1.57 6.56
CA LEU A 185 27.03 2.14 5.29
C LEU A 185 28.39 2.80 5.49
N ASP A 186 28.55 3.60 6.54
CA ASP A 186 29.79 4.30 6.85
C ASP A 186 30.93 3.32 7.15
N GLU A 187 30.67 2.23 7.90
CA GLU A 187 31.63 1.15 8.15
C GLU A 187 32.10 0.42 6.88
N GLN A 188 31.31 0.50 5.80
CA GLN A 188 31.60 -0.14 4.50
C GLN A 188 32.09 0.85 3.44
N ASP A 189 32.45 2.08 3.83
CA ASP A 189 32.86 3.16 2.94
C ASP A 189 31.83 3.46 1.82
N LEU A 190 30.54 3.29 2.12
CA LEU A 190 29.40 3.61 1.24
C LEU A 190 28.85 5.00 1.55
N GLN A 191 28.34 5.71 0.55
CA GLN A 191 27.80 7.05 0.73
C GLN A 191 26.41 7.00 1.37
N SER A 192 26.34 7.14 2.70
CA SER A 192 25.09 7.10 3.45
C SER A 192 24.16 8.29 3.16
N ASP A 193 24.72 9.45 2.79
CA ASP A 193 24.00 10.68 2.47
C ASP A 193 23.30 10.66 1.09
N THR A 194 23.38 9.54 0.37
CA THR A 194 22.81 9.39 -0.98
C THR A 194 21.61 8.44 -1.02
N VAL A 195 21.26 7.85 0.13
CA VAL A 195 20.09 6.99 0.32
C VAL A 195 18.95 7.79 0.92
N ALA A 196 17.83 7.89 0.19
CA ALA A 196 16.59 8.42 0.72
C ALA A 196 15.60 7.29 0.97
N VAL A 197 14.78 7.41 2.02
CA VAL A 197 13.73 6.45 2.35
C VAL A 197 12.39 7.17 2.36
N TYR A 198 11.37 6.56 1.77
CA TYR A 198 10.00 7.07 1.78
C TYR A 198 9.03 6.03 2.32
N ARG A 199 7.99 6.50 3.01
CA ARG A 199 7.03 5.64 3.72
C ARG A 199 6.09 4.90 2.79
N ASN A 200 5.75 5.53 1.69
CA ASN A 200 4.86 4.98 0.69
C ASN A 200 5.16 5.57 -0.69
N LEU A 201 4.52 5.01 -1.71
CA LEU A 201 4.76 5.44 -3.07
C LEU A 201 4.27 6.87 -3.32
N LYS A 202 3.21 7.32 -2.65
CA LYS A 202 2.69 8.68 -2.75
C LYS A 202 3.72 9.71 -2.29
N GLU A 203 4.32 9.51 -1.12
CA GLU A 203 5.35 10.40 -0.57
C GLU A 203 6.56 10.49 -1.52
N PHE A 204 6.98 9.36 -2.10
CA PHE A 204 8.04 9.35 -3.11
C PHE A 204 7.65 10.15 -4.36
N VAL A 205 6.45 9.91 -4.91
CA VAL A 205 5.92 10.61 -6.08
C VAL A 205 5.82 12.11 -5.80
N ASP A 206 5.29 12.50 -4.65
CA ASP A 206 5.15 13.90 -4.27
C ASP A 206 6.50 14.59 -4.09
N ASN A 207 7.45 13.97 -3.40
CA ASN A 207 8.73 14.64 -3.11
C ASN A 207 9.70 14.66 -4.29
N VAL A 208 9.68 13.63 -5.13
CA VAL A 208 10.67 13.45 -6.20
C VAL A 208 10.12 13.84 -7.57
N LEU A 209 8.81 13.70 -7.80
CA LEU A 209 8.19 13.91 -9.12
C LEU A 209 7.38 15.21 -9.23
N ASN A 210 7.08 15.90 -8.12
CA ASN A 210 6.54 17.27 -8.19
C ASN A 210 7.53 18.30 -8.79
N LEU A 211 8.75 17.89 -9.15
CA LEU A 211 9.72 18.69 -9.90
C LEU A 211 9.33 18.94 -11.38
N TYR A 212 8.29 18.27 -11.92
CA TYR A 212 7.82 18.46 -13.29
C TYR A 212 6.69 19.49 -13.47
N VAL A 213 6.38 20.28 -12.44
CA VAL A 213 5.32 21.30 -12.48
C VAL A 213 5.72 22.45 -13.42
N VAL A 214 5.29 22.36 -14.68
CA VAL A 214 5.22 23.48 -15.61
C VAL A 214 3.78 23.68 -16.07
N GLN A 215 3.26 24.86 -15.71
CA GLN A 215 2.07 25.58 -16.17
C GLN A 215 0.71 25.23 -15.56
N GLU A 216 0.53 25.80 -14.35
CA GLU A 216 -0.72 26.06 -13.64
C GLU A 216 -1.80 26.80 -14.47
N ASP A 217 -1.46 27.53 -15.53
CA ASP A 217 -2.30 28.65 -15.96
C ASP A 217 -3.51 28.30 -16.83
N VAL A 218 -3.42 27.30 -17.74
CA VAL A 218 -4.52 27.05 -18.70
C VAL A 218 -5.65 26.21 -18.11
N PHE A 219 -5.35 25.33 -17.14
CA PHE A 219 -6.35 24.50 -16.48
C PHE A 219 -6.97 25.19 -15.26
N ARG A 220 -6.22 26.11 -14.60
CA ARG A 220 -6.75 26.93 -13.49
C ARG A 220 -7.95 27.79 -13.87
N GLU A 221 -8.00 28.30 -15.10
CA GLU A 221 -9.17 29.06 -15.57
C GLU A 221 -10.44 28.21 -15.66
N ARG A 222 -10.31 26.90 -15.94
CA ARG A 222 -11.42 25.94 -15.82
C ARG A 222 -11.68 25.51 -14.38
N LEU A 223 -10.66 25.47 -13.52
CA LEU A 223 -10.76 25.16 -12.09
C LEU A 223 -11.53 26.24 -11.31
N ASN A 224 -11.31 27.52 -11.61
CA ASN A 224 -11.93 28.65 -10.90
C ASN A 224 -13.44 28.84 -11.17
N ALA A 225 -14.05 28.00 -12.01
CA ALA A 225 -15.50 27.98 -12.23
C ALA A 225 -16.28 27.24 -11.11
N ASN A 226 -15.57 26.62 -10.16
CA ASN A 226 -15.97 26.02 -8.86
C ASN A 226 -17.16 25.04 -8.77
N ASP A 227 -18.22 25.13 -9.59
CA ASP A 227 -19.39 24.25 -9.42
C ASP A 227 -19.28 22.91 -10.15
N PHE A 228 -18.44 22.82 -11.19
CA PHE A 228 -18.35 21.64 -12.05
C PHE A 228 -17.50 20.52 -11.44
N TRP A 229 -16.34 20.88 -10.88
CA TRP A 229 -15.38 19.90 -10.35
C TRP A 229 -15.81 19.34 -9.00
N ASP A 230 -16.36 20.16 -8.11
CA ASP A 230 -16.82 19.67 -6.82
C ASP A 230 -17.91 18.61 -6.99
N PHE A 231 -18.84 18.80 -7.93
CA PHE A 231 -19.89 17.82 -8.18
C PHE A 231 -19.36 16.55 -8.87
N GLU A 232 -18.60 16.69 -9.97
CA GLU A 232 -18.15 15.52 -10.74
C GLU A 232 -17.07 14.71 -10.00
N LEU A 233 -16.12 15.36 -9.31
CA LEU A 233 -15.15 14.65 -8.48
C LEU A 233 -15.82 13.94 -7.32
N LYS A 234 -16.79 14.59 -6.67
CA LYS A 234 -17.54 13.98 -5.59
C LYS A 234 -18.28 12.74 -6.07
N SER A 235 -18.95 12.80 -7.22
CA SER A 235 -19.58 11.61 -7.82
C SER A 235 -18.58 10.50 -8.18
N ILE A 236 -17.40 10.84 -8.71
CA ILE A 236 -16.36 9.85 -9.00
C ILE A 236 -15.83 9.19 -7.72
N ILE A 237 -15.63 9.99 -6.66
CA ILE A 237 -15.19 9.49 -5.36
C ILE A 237 -16.28 8.63 -4.72
N GLU A 238 -17.55 9.07 -4.73
CA GLU A 238 -18.70 8.30 -4.24
C GLU A 238 -18.81 6.96 -4.96
N GLU A 239 -18.75 6.94 -6.30
CA GLU A 239 -18.77 5.69 -7.07
C GLU A 239 -17.61 4.76 -6.71
N TYR A 240 -16.42 5.32 -6.46
CA TYR A 240 -15.30 4.52 -5.97
C TYR A 240 -15.54 3.98 -4.56
N LEU A 241 -16.06 4.79 -3.64
CA LEU A 241 -16.33 4.37 -2.27
C LEU A 241 -17.40 3.28 -2.22
N ASP A 242 -18.46 3.40 -3.01
CA ASP A 242 -19.53 2.41 -3.10
C ASP A 242 -19.03 1.05 -3.58
N ASN A 243 -18.13 1.04 -4.56
CA ASN A 243 -17.64 -0.18 -5.19
C ASN A 243 -16.44 -0.81 -4.48
N GLU A 244 -15.56 0.02 -3.89
CA GLU A 244 -14.23 -0.41 -3.44
C GLU A 244 -13.94 -0.10 -1.97
N TYR A 245 -14.79 0.66 -1.27
CA TYR A 245 -14.61 1.00 0.16
C TYR A 245 -15.62 0.29 1.06
N VAL A 246 -16.91 0.36 0.73
CA VAL A 246 -17.98 -0.35 1.46
C VAL A 246 -17.83 -1.87 1.33
N GLY A 247 -18.05 -2.60 2.42
CA GLY A 247 -17.91 -4.05 2.49
C GLY A 247 -16.45 -4.54 2.61
N ARG A 248 -15.47 -3.63 2.76
CA ARG A 248 -14.08 -4.00 3.04
C ARG A 248 -13.81 -4.10 4.54
N ASN A 249 -12.87 -4.97 4.87
CA ASN A 249 -12.34 -5.11 6.21
C ASN A 249 -11.26 -4.05 6.51
N LEU A 250 -11.32 -3.36 7.65
CA LEU A 250 -10.40 -2.26 8.01
C LEU A 250 -9.05 -2.70 8.58
N SER A 251 -8.70 -3.98 8.57
CA SER A 251 -7.41 -4.49 9.03
C SER A 251 -6.16 -3.78 8.44
N ASN A 252 -6.32 -2.93 7.43
CA ASN A 252 -5.25 -2.09 6.83
C ASN A 252 -5.12 -0.68 7.44
N PHE A 253 -5.98 -0.26 8.35
CA PHE A 253 -5.99 1.07 8.91
C PHE A 253 -5.90 0.97 10.43
N GLU A 254 -4.81 1.46 11.04
CA GLU A 254 -4.66 1.44 12.49
C GLU A 254 -5.78 2.27 13.15
N PHE A 255 -6.58 1.63 14.01
CA PHE A 255 -7.67 2.26 14.75
C PHE A 255 -7.66 1.82 16.21
N SER A 256 -7.80 2.79 17.11
CA SER A 256 -7.96 2.53 18.53
C SER A 256 -9.38 2.07 18.83
N ALA A 257 -9.61 0.76 18.92
CA ALA A 257 -10.81 0.23 19.56
C ALA A 257 -10.51 -0.11 21.03
N PRO A 258 -11.44 0.12 21.98
CA PRO A 258 -11.20 -0.19 23.38
C PRO A 258 -11.42 -1.68 23.67
N GLY A 259 -10.36 -2.51 23.80
CA GLY A 259 -10.47 -3.95 24.16
C GLY A 259 -9.50 -4.85 23.39
N ASP A 260 -9.37 -6.13 23.77
CA ASP A 260 -8.63 -7.15 22.99
C ASP A 260 -9.62 -7.73 21.95
N TYR A 261 -9.65 -7.17 20.75
CA TYR A 261 -10.51 -7.63 19.65
C TYR A 261 -9.74 -8.46 18.62
N SER A 262 -10.45 -9.32 17.88
CA SER A 262 -9.90 -9.80 16.60
C SER A 262 -9.90 -8.62 15.62
N ASP A 263 -8.72 -8.04 15.36
CA ASP A 263 -8.55 -6.99 14.33
C ASP A 263 -9.05 -7.41 12.93
N ASP A 264 -9.31 -8.70 12.73
CA ASP A 264 -9.74 -9.31 11.48
C ASP A 264 -11.26 -9.21 11.17
N ASP A 265 -12.10 -8.59 12.01
CA ASP A 265 -13.57 -8.59 11.82
C ASP A 265 -14.24 -7.20 11.80
N ARG A 266 -13.50 -6.13 11.45
CA ARG A 266 -14.11 -4.79 11.30
C ARG A 266 -14.53 -4.54 9.86
N GLU A 267 -15.82 -4.40 9.61
CA GLU A 267 -16.38 -4.14 8.28
C GLU A 267 -16.82 -2.68 8.15
N ILE A 268 -16.48 -2.08 7.01
CA ILE A 268 -17.05 -0.79 6.59
C ILE A 268 -18.47 -1.06 6.07
N THR A 269 -19.49 -0.65 6.81
CA THR A 269 -20.88 -0.89 6.41
C THR A 269 -21.45 0.28 5.61
N ALA A 270 -21.00 1.50 5.89
CA ALA A 270 -21.42 2.70 5.17
C ALA A 270 -20.42 3.86 5.35
N TYR A 271 -20.65 4.94 4.60
CA TYR A 271 -20.03 6.24 4.81
C TYR A 271 -21.05 7.36 4.60
N HIS A 272 -20.78 8.53 5.17
CA HIS A 272 -21.60 9.71 4.95
C HIS A 272 -21.12 10.49 3.72
N GLU A 273 -22.03 10.71 2.76
CA GLU A 273 -21.79 11.46 1.53
C GLU A 273 -21.57 12.98 1.74
N ASN A 274 -21.53 13.47 2.97
CA ASN A 274 -21.39 14.90 3.28
C ASN A 274 -19.93 15.38 3.34
N PHE A 275 -18.96 14.54 2.93
CA PHE A 275 -17.54 14.89 2.92
C PHE A 275 -17.26 16.08 2.00
N GLN A 276 -16.24 16.87 2.37
CA GLN A 276 -15.79 18.04 1.61
C GLN A 276 -14.44 17.78 0.97
N ILE A 277 -14.33 18.17 -0.30
CA ILE A 277 -13.07 18.14 -1.05
C ILE A 277 -12.27 19.40 -0.70
N ARG A 278 -11.03 19.21 -0.25
CA ARG A 278 -10.10 20.28 0.15
C ARG A 278 -8.75 20.08 -0.52
N ASP A 279 -7.91 21.12 -0.47
CA ASP A 279 -6.52 21.10 -0.93
C ASP A 279 -6.34 20.57 -2.36
N LEU A 280 -7.28 20.89 -3.26
CA LEU A 280 -7.27 20.45 -4.65
C LEU A 280 -6.04 20.99 -5.40
N THR A 281 -5.23 20.09 -5.95
CA THR A 281 -4.13 20.45 -6.86
C THR A 281 -4.23 19.65 -8.15
N VAL A 282 -3.82 20.25 -9.26
CA VAL A 282 -3.82 19.61 -10.57
C VAL A 282 -2.45 19.73 -11.20
N LYS A 283 -1.90 18.60 -11.63
CA LYS A 283 -0.58 18.46 -12.24
C LYS A 283 -0.74 17.85 -13.62
N LYS A 284 -0.04 18.37 -14.61
CA LYS A 284 -0.06 17.78 -15.96
C LYS A 284 0.87 16.57 -16.01
N LEU A 285 0.34 15.41 -16.38
CA LEU A 285 1.10 14.16 -16.48
C LEU A 285 1.54 13.84 -17.90
N SER A 286 0.77 14.25 -18.91
CA SER A 286 1.16 14.20 -20.33
C SER A 286 0.38 15.23 -21.14
N ALA A 287 0.47 15.19 -22.47
CA ALA A 287 -0.33 16.05 -23.34
C ALA A 287 -1.84 15.95 -23.05
N ASP A 288 -2.34 14.76 -22.72
CA ASP A 288 -3.76 14.43 -22.59
C ASP A 288 -4.18 13.93 -21.20
N GLU A 289 -3.28 13.89 -20.23
CA GLU A 289 -3.58 13.39 -18.88
C GLU A 289 -3.09 14.31 -17.78
N PHE A 290 -3.84 14.31 -16.68
CA PHE A 290 -3.64 15.16 -15.52
C PHE A 290 -3.78 14.32 -14.26
N VAL A 291 -2.95 14.61 -13.26
CA VAL A 291 -3.09 14.11 -11.90
C VAL A 291 -3.84 15.15 -11.10
N VAL A 292 -4.87 14.72 -10.37
CA VAL A 292 -5.64 15.53 -9.44
C VAL A 292 -5.41 14.98 -8.05
N ASP A 293 -4.84 15.79 -7.16
CA ASP A 293 -4.70 15.45 -5.75
C ASP A 293 -5.68 16.28 -4.92
N ALA A 294 -6.34 15.65 -3.96
CA ALA A 294 -7.27 16.31 -3.04
C ALA A 294 -7.26 15.63 -1.67
N ARG A 295 -7.87 16.29 -0.69
CA ARG A 295 -8.09 15.75 0.66
C ARG A 295 -9.57 15.70 0.98
N ILE A 296 -9.99 14.59 1.57
CA ILE A 296 -11.35 14.38 2.07
C ILE A 296 -11.30 13.80 3.48
N ASP A 297 -12.28 14.17 4.31
CA ASP A 297 -12.55 13.50 5.58
C ASP A 297 -13.86 12.74 5.41
N ILE A 298 -13.82 11.43 5.53
CA ILE A 298 -14.99 10.58 5.38
C ILE A 298 -15.45 10.16 6.77
N GLU A 299 -16.71 10.44 7.11
CA GLU A 299 -17.37 9.85 8.27
C GLU A 299 -17.82 8.43 7.87
N THR A 300 -17.26 7.42 8.52
CA THR A 300 -17.40 6.02 8.16
C THR A 300 -18.10 5.26 9.28
N GLU A 301 -19.11 4.46 8.91
CA GLU A 301 -19.79 3.53 9.82
C GLU A 301 -19.09 2.17 9.80
N LEU A 302 -18.71 1.73 10.99
CA LEU A 302 -17.95 0.52 11.26
C LEU A 302 -18.79 -0.45 12.06
N GLU A 303 -18.79 -1.73 11.69
CA GLU A 303 -19.32 -2.81 12.52
C GLU A 303 -18.22 -3.81 12.86
N TYR A 304 -18.17 -4.25 14.12
CA TYR A 304 -17.20 -5.23 14.59
C TYR A 304 -17.67 -6.00 15.84
N PHE A 305 -16.97 -7.08 16.16
CA PHE A 305 -17.29 -7.93 17.30
C PHE A 305 -16.50 -7.53 18.55
N VAL A 306 -17.22 -7.45 19.67
CA VAL A 306 -16.69 -7.14 20.99
C VAL A 306 -16.89 -8.32 21.94
N ASP A 307 -15.85 -8.76 22.64
CA ASP A 307 -16.00 -9.77 23.68
C ASP A 307 -16.87 -9.25 24.83
N LYS A 308 -17.86 -10.05 25.26
CA LYS A 308 -18.78 -9.70 26.34
C LYS A 308 -18.03 -9.40 27.65
N SER A 309 -16.93 -10.12 27.91
CA SER A 309 -16.11 -9.86 29.10
C SER A 309 -15.54 -8.46 29.11
N ASP A 310 -15.11 -7.99 27.93
CA ASP A 310 -14.45 -6.71 27.74
C ASP A 310 -15.48 -5.60 27.87
N TYR A 311 -16.64 -5.76 27.20
CA TYR A 311 -17.79 -4.86 27.32
C TYR A 311 -18.23 -4.63 28.78
N TYR A 312 -18.40 -5.71 29.57
CA TYR A 312 -18.83 -5.57 30.97
C TYR A 312 -17.72 -5.07 31.92
N SER A 313 -16.46 -5.01 31.45
CA SER A 313 -15.31 -4.56 32.25
C SER A 313 -14.86 -3.13 31.92
N SER A 314 -15.23 -2.63 30.74
CA SER A 314 -14.98 -1.26 30.29
C SER A 314 -15.85 -0.27 31.08
N ARG A 315 -15.47 1.02 31.10
CA ARG A 315 -16.21 2.08 31.82
C ARG A 315 -16.65 3.25 30.93
N ASP A 316 -16.06 3.37 29.75
CA ASP A 316 -16.35 4.39 28.75
C ASP A 316 -16.22 3.69 27.39
N GLU A 317 -17.32 3.58 26.66
CA GLU A 317 -17.34 2.97 25.33
C GLU A 317 -17.81 3.99 24.30
N GLU A 318 -17.01 4.16 23.26
CA GLU A 318 -17.31 5.04 22.12
C GLU A 318 -18.02 4.27 20.99
N TYR A 319 -18.76 3.21 21.31
CA TYR A 319 -19.49 2.40 20.34
C TYR A 319 -20.92 2.07 20.82
N ALA A 320 -21.82 1.84 19.86
CA ALA A 320 -23.20 1.47 20.08
C ALA A 320 -23.40 -0.05 19.94
N VAL A 321 -24.06 -0.69 20.90
CA VAL A 321 -24.40 -2.12 20.80
C VAL A 321 -25.52 -2.31 19.78
N ILE A 322 -25.24 -3.05 18.71
CA ILE A 322 -26.20 -3.41 17.66
C ILE A 322 -26.89 -4.73 18.03
N ASP A 323 -26.11 -5.75 18.37
CA ASP A 323 -26.60 -7.03 18.87
C ASP A 323 -25.82 -7.48 20.10
N SER A 324 -26.49 -7.37 21.26
CA SER A 324 -25.92 -7.76 22.55
C SER A 324 -25.73 -9.26 22.75
N ASP A 325 -26.33 -10.10 21.90
CA ASP A 325 -26.31 -11.57 22.05
C ASP A 325 -26.03 -12.31 20.74
N TRP A 326 -25.08 -11.77 19.96
CA TRP A 326 -24.63 -12.41 18.72
C TRP A 326 -24.23 -13.89 18.92
N ASN A 327 -23.40 -14.16 19.94
CA ASN A 327 -23.18 -15.52 20.43
C ASN A 327 -22.80 -15.53 21.93
N LYS A 328 -22.36 -16.68 22.45
CA LYS A 328 -21.98 -16.83 23.88
C LYS A 328 -20.82 -15.94 24.32
N HIS A 329 -19.97 -15.52 23.40
CA HIS A 329 -18.69 -14.87 23.67
C HIS A 329 -18.70 -13.41 23.24
N VAL A 330 -19.24 -13.08 22.07
CA VAL A 330 -19.15 -11.74 21.49
C VAL A 330 -20.52 -11.06 21.30
N MET A 331 -20.46 -9.74 21.12
CA MET A 331 -21.54 -8.80 20.81
C MET A 331 -21.19 -8.12 19.48
N LEU A 332 -22.18 -7.76 18.67
CA LEU A 332 -21.98 -6.89 17.51
C LEU A 332 -22.15 -5.44 17.94
N VAL A 333 -21.18 -4.59 17.62
CA VAL A 333 -21.22 -3.16 17.92
C VAL A 333 -20.97 -2.34 16.65
N GLY A 334 -21.48 -1.11 16.66
CA GLY A 334 -21.29 -0.12 15.62
C GLY A 334 -20.56 1.10 16.16
N GLN A 335 -19.64 1.65 15.37
CA GLN A 335 -18.94 2.89 15.69
C GLN A 335 -18.90 3.78 14.44
N THR A 336 -18.95 5.09 14.64
CA THR A 336 -18.72 6.06 13.58
C THR A 336 -17.38 6.72 13.81
N GLU A 337 -16.51 6.70 12.80
CA GLU A 337 -15.20 7.35 12.86
C GLU A 337 -14.98 8.25 11.64
N THR A 338 -14.33 9.39 11.84
CA THR A 338 -13.92 10.26 10.74
C THR A 338 -12.49 9.90 10.31
N ILE A 339 -12.34 9.47 9.06
CA ILE A 339 -11.08 8.98 8.50
C ILE A 339 -10.61 9.97 7.42
N PRO A 340 -9.44 10.61 7.60
CA PRO A 340 -8.86 11.48 6.58
C PRO A 340 -8.19 10.66 5.48
N PHE A 341 -8.42 11.07 4.23
CA PHE A 341 -7.83 10.47 3.04
C PHE A 341 -7.21 11.54 2.14
N ASP A 342 -6.02 11.23 1.62
CA ASP A 342 -5.52 11.84 0.41
C ASP A 342 -6.07 11.05 -0.79
N VAL A 343 -6.73 11.75 -1.70
CA VAL A 343 -7.26 11.21 -2.96
C VAL A 343 -6.33 11.63 -4.09
N THR A 344 -5.87 10.67 -4.87
CA THR A 344 -5.16 10.92 -6.13
C THR A 344 -5.97 10.33 -7.28
N LEU A 345 -6.22 11.12 -8.32
CA LEU A 345 -6.88 10.69 -9.55
C LEU A 345 -6.00 10.96 -10.76
N ILE A 346 -6.11 10.11 -11.78
CA ILE A 346 -5.63 10.41 -13.14
C ILE A 346 -6.86 10.64 -14.03
N VAL A 347 -6.95 11.82 -14.62
CA VAL A 347 -8.02 12.21 -15.55
C VAL A 347 -7.46 12.56 -16.90
N ASN A 348 -8.22 12.31 -17.97
CA ASN A 348 -7.83 12.71 -19.32
C ASN A 348 -8.26 14.16 -19.64
N SER A 349 -7.90 14.66 -20.83
CA SER A 349 -8.26 16.01 -21.30
C SER A 349 -9.76 16.24 -21.49
N LYS A 350 -10.58 15.18 -21.46
CA LYS A 350 -12.04 15.21 -21.44
C LYS A 350 -12.64 15.08 -20.04
N LEU A 351 -11.80 15.05 -19.00
CA LEU A 351 -12.18 14.92 -17.59
C LEU A 351 -12.71 13.52 -17.20
N GLU A 352 -12.45 12.51 -18.03
CA GLU A 352 -12.83 11.13 -17.70
C GLU A 352 -11.77 10.53 -16.77
N CYS A 353 -12.21 10.04 -15.60
CA CYS A 353 -11.36 9.34 -14.64
C CYS A 353 -10.81 8.05 -15.25
N GLN A 354 -9.48 7.91 -15.23
CA GLN A 354 -8.76 6.72 -15.70
C GLN A 354 -8.33 5.82 -14.53
N SER A 355 -8.00 6.43 -13.39
CA SER A 355 -7.58 5.72 -12.18
C SER A 355 -7.78 6.61 -10.96
N ILE A 356 -8.09 6.01 -9.82
CA ILE A 356 -8.30 6.66 -8.53
C ILE A 356 -7.70 5.80 -7.41
N GLU A 357 -7.12 6.45 -6.42
CA GLU A 357 -6.59 5.83 -5.22
C GLU A 357 -6.81 6.73 -4.01
N LEU A 358 -7.25 6.12 -2.91
CA LEU A 358 -7.36 6.75 -1.60
C LEU A 358 -6.26 6.20 -0.69
N ASN A 359 -5.51 7.10 -0.08
CA ASN A 359 -4.50 6.78 0.93
C ASN A 359 -4.92 7.40 2.25
N LYS A 360 -5.05 6.61 3.31
CA LYS A 360 -5.32 7.15 4.66
C LYS A 360 -4.18 8.07 5.06
N THR A 361 -4.54 9.19 5.69
CA THR A 361 -3.59 10.11 6.29
C THR A 361 -3.53 9.85 7.81
N ASP A 362 -2.33 9.90 8.39
CA ASP A 362 -2.12 9.75 9.84
C ASP A 362 -2.25 11.07 10.59
#